data_AF-A0AAW9W8D3-F1
#
_entry.id   AF-A0AAW9W8D3-F1
#
_cell.length_a   1.000
_cell.length_b   1.000
_cell.length_c   1.000
_cell.angle_alpha   90.00
_cell.angle_beta   90.00
_cell.angle_gamma   90.00
#
_symmetry.space_group_name_H-M   'P 1'
#
loop_
_entity.id
_entity.type
_entity.pdbx_description
1 polymer ?
#
loop_
_entity_poly.entity_id
_entity_poly.type
_entity_poly.pdbx_seq_one_letter_code
_entity_poly.pdbx_strand_id
1 'polypeptide(L)'
;ALEIALGASSQHIIVEDEESATKAIDFLKRNRAGRATFLPLTTIKARTISSQNQDAIAVSPGFLGMADELVTFDTRLEAIFKNLLATTAIFDT
;
A
#
# COMPACT_ATOMS: atom_id res chain seq x y z
N ALA A 1 -10.63 1.32 -10.74
CA ALA A 1 -10.10 0.14 -10.01
C ALA A 1 -9.14 0.53 -8.87
N LEU A 2 -8.09 1.32 -9.14
CA LEU A 2 -7.05 1.62 -8.14
C LEU A 2 -7.54 2.40 -6.90
N GLU A 3 -8.39 3.41 -7.09
CA GLU A 3 -8.99 4.16 -5.97
C GLU A 3 -9.77 3.23 -5.02
N ILE A 4 -10.51 2.28 -5.59
CA ILE A 4 -11.26 1.27 -4.84
C ILE A 4 -10.30 0.30 -4.14
N ALA A 5 -9.23 -0.13 -4.83
CA ALA A 5 -8.22 -1.03 -4.27
C ALA A 5 -7.50 -0.41 -3.07
N LEU A 6 -7.16 0.88 -3.14
CA LEU A 6 -6.53 1.61 -2.03
C LEU A 6 -7.54 1.91 -0.91
N GLY A 7 -8.76 2.31 -1.25
CA GLY A 7 -9.80 2.67 -0.27
C GLY A 7 -9.27 3.64 0.78
N ALA A 8 -9.48 3.32 2.06
CA ALA A 8 -9.02 4.14 3.19
C ALA A 8 -7.49 4.28 3.28
N SER A 9 -6.72 3.35 2.68
CA SER A 9 -5.25 3.44 2.69
C SER A 9 -4.69 4.56 1.83
N SER A 10 -5.49 5.12 0.92
CA SER A 10 -5.14 6.32 0.15
C SER A 10 -4.83 7.55 1.01
N GLN A 11 -5.33 7.59 2.26
CA GLN A 11 -5.09 8.67 3.22
C GLN A 11 -3.93 8.37 4.18
N HIS A 12 -3.24 7.24 4.02
CA HIS A 12 -2.09 6.92 4.86
C HIS A 12 -0.91 7.82 4.51
N ILE A 13 -0.15 8.24 5.53
CA ILE A 13 0.94 9.20 5.40
C ILE A 13 2.27 8.46 5.47
N ILE A 14 3.06 8.51 4.41
CA ILE A 14 4.40 7.94 4.38
C ILE A 14 5.35 8.84 5.19
N VAL A 15 6.18 8.25 6.03
CA VAL A 15 7.19 8.94 6.85
C VAL A 15 8.54 8.25 6.75
N GLU A 16 9.61 8.98 7.03
CA GLU A 16 10.98 8.46 6.90
C GLU A 16 11.22 7.27 7.84
N ASP A 17 10.83 7.39 9.11
CA ASP A 17 11.08 6.41 10.16
C ASP A 17 10.01 6.44 11.28
N GLU A 18 10.15 5.55 12.26
CA GLU A 18 9.25 5.43 13.40
C GLU A 18 9.30 6.64 14.34
N GLU A 19 10.45 7.32 14.42
CA GLU A 19 10.60 8.54 15.22
C GLU A 19 9.73 9.66 14.62
N SER A 20 9.77 9.80 13.30
CA SER A 20 8.94 10.74 12.54
C SER A 20 7.45 10.43 12.70
N ALA A 21 7.07 9.15 12.65
CA ALA A 21 5.69 8.71 12.93
C ALA A 21 5.25 9.12 14.35
N THR A 22 6.10 8.88 15.35
CA THR A 22 5.81 9.19 16.76
C THR A 22 5.63 10.69 16.97
N LYS A 23 6.53 11.51 16.42
CA LYS A 23 6.43 12.98 16.46
C LYS A 23 5.12 13.47 15.83
N ALA A 24 4.74 12.92 14.68
CA ALA A 24 3.49 13.29 13.99
C ALA A 24 2.25 12.89 14.81
N ILE A 25 2.24 11.70 15.41
CA ILE A 25 1.17 11.24 16.30
C ILE A 25 1.03 12.17 17.50
N ASP A 26 2.15 12.56 18.14
CA ASP A 26 2.13 13.45 19.29
C ASP A 26 1.66 14.86 18.92
N PHE A 27 2.03 15.35 17.74
CA PHE A 27 1.49 16.60 17.20
C PHE A 27 -0.04 16.55 17.08
N LEU A 28 -0.60 15.49 16.49
CA LEU A 28 -2.05 15.34 16.35
C LEU A 28 -2.76 15.30 17.71
N LYS A 29 -2.19 14.58 18.69
CA LYS A 29 -2.73 14.49 20.06
C LYS A 29 -2.75 15.85 20.76
N ARG A 30 -1.62 16.57 20.76
CA ARG A 30 -1.49 17.88 21.43
C ARG A 30 -2.47 18.91 20.89
N ASN A 31 -2.73 18.87 19.59
CA ASN A 31 -3.62 19.81 18.91
C ASN A 31 -5.07 19.31 18.79
N ARG A 32 -5.40 18.11 19.29
CA ARG A 32 -6.72 17.46 19.12
C ARG A 32 -7.16 17.41 17.64
N ALA A 33 -6.21 17.22 16.74
CA ALA A 33 -6.41 17.32 15.29
C ALA A 33 -6.92 16.01 14.63
N GLY A 34 -7.40 15.05 15.42
CA GLY A 34 -7.92 13.77 14.94
C GLY A 34 -6.88 12.66 14.90
N ARG A 35 -7.04 11.73 13.95
CA ARG A 35 -6.25 10.50 13.81
C ARG A 35 -5.78 10.33 12.37
N ALA A 36 -4.59 9.79 12.19
CA ALA A 36 -4.04 9.40 10.90
C ALA A 36 -3.25 8.09 11.04
N THR A 37 -3.07 7.38 9.93
CA THR A 37 -2.21 6.20 9.85
C THR A 37 -0.90 6.60 9.18
N PHE A 38 0.22 6.25 9.79
CA PHE A 38 1.56 6.55 9.28
C PHE A 38 2.25 5.26 8.83
N LEU A 39 2.98 5.33 7.71
CA LEU A 39 3.71 4.22 7.12
C LEU A 39 5.21 4.55 7.08
N PRO A 40 6.00 4.09 8.07
CA PRO A 40 7.43 4.36 8.09
C PRO A 40 8.18 3.53 7.05
N LEU A 41 9.03 4.18 6.25
CA LEU A 41 9.83 3.52 5.21
C LEU A 41 10.80 2.47 5.78
N THR A 42 11.32 2.70 6.98
CA THR A 42 12.25 1.81 7.68
C THR A 42 11.65 0.47 8.10
N THR A 43 10.33 0.39 8.33
CA THR A 43 9.68 -0.80 8.93
C THR A 43 8.61 -1.44 8.09
N ILE A 44 8.07 -0.74 7.10
CA ILE A 44 7.03 -1.29 6.25
C ILE A 44 7.55 -2.54 5.53
N LYS A 45 6.75 -3.61 5.55
CA LYS A 45 7.07 -4.85 4.84
C LYS A 45 6.17 -4.98 3.63
N ALA A 46 6.76 -5.25 2.48
CA ALA A 46 6.02 -5.64 1.29
C ALA A 46 5.11 -6.84 1.63
N ARG A 47 3.88 -6.82 1.10
CA ARG A 47 3.02 -8.00 1.10
C ARG A 47 3.24 -8.75 -0.21
N THR A 48 3.04 -10.05 -0.17
CA THR A 48 3.07 -10.93 -1.34
C THR A 48 1.97 -11.96 -1.21
N ILE A 49 1.57 -12.52 -2.35
CA ILE A 49 0.75 -13.74 -2.41
C ILE A 49 1.64 -14.90 -2.88
N SER A 50 1.23 -16.14 -2.59
CA SER A 50 2.00 -17.32 -2.99
C SER A 50 2.09 -17.41 -4.52
N SER A 51 3.21 -17.96 -5.03
CA SER A 51 3.38 -18.18 -6.48
C SER A 51 2.24 -19.01 -7.06
N GLN A 52 1.81 -20.06 -6.36
CA GLN A 52 0.66 -20.88 -6.79
C GLN A 52 -0.63 -20.06 -6.96
N ASN A 53 -0.89 -19.09 -6.08
CA ASN A 53 -2.06 -18.22 -6.21
C ASN A 53 -1.87 -17.20 -7.34
N GLN A 54 -0.66 -16.67 -7.51
CA GLN A 54 -0.34 -15.79 -8.64
C GLN A 54 -0.57 -16.50 -9.97
N ASP A 55 -0.06 -17.71 -10.14
CA ASP A 55 -0.22 -18.50 -11.36
C ASP A 55 -1.69 -18.81 -11.66
N ALA A 56 -2.47 -19.16 -10.63
CA ALA A 56 -3.90 -19.42 -10.77
C ALA A 56 -4.70 -18.17 -11.16
N ILE A 57 -4.36 -17.01 -10.59
CA ILE A 57 -4.98 -15.72 -10.94
C ILE A 57 -4.58 -15.30 -12.36
N ALA A 58 -3.32 -15.48 -12.73
CA ALA A 58 -2.78 -15.04 -14.01
C ALA A 58 -3.43 -15.70 -15.23
N VAL A 59 -3.91 -16.93 -15.08
CA VAL A 59 -4.61 -17.67 -16.15
C VAL A 59 -6.13 -17.44 -16.16
N SER A 60 -6.66 -16.68 -15.19
CA SER A 60 -8.09 -16.43 -15.09
C SER A 60 -8.55 -15.44 -16.18
N PRO A 61 -9.70 -15.68 -16.83
CA PRO A 61 -10.21 -14.79 -17.89
C PRO A 61 -10.33 -13.34 -17.41
N GLY A 62 -9.89 -12.40 -18.25
CA GLY A 62 -9.93 -10.98 -17.95
C GLY A 62 -8.77 -10.46 -17.10
N PHE A 63 -7.83 -11.29 -16.64
CA PHE A 63 -6.72 -10.80 -15.80
C PHE A 63 -5.85 -9.77 -16.54
N LEU A 64 -5.68 -8.59 -15.93
CA LEU A 64 -4.87 -7.49 -16.46
C LEU A 64 -3.51 -7.36 -15.76
N GLY A 65 -3.40 -7.80 -14.50
CA GLY A 65 -2.18 -7.67 -13.71
C GLY A 65 -2.45 -7.51 -12.21
N MET A 66 -1.39 -7.60 -11.40
CA MET A 66 -1.48 -7.22 -9.99
C MET A 66 -1.45 -5.70 -9.86
N ALA A 67 -2.16 -5.14 -8.88
CA ALA A 67 -2.37 -3.70 -8.77
C ALA A 67 -1.07 -2.91 -8.52
N ASP A 68 -0.06 -3.51 -7.89
CA ASP A 68 1.27 -2.91 -7.71
C ASP A 68 2.09 -2.86 -9.01
N GLU A 69 1.83 -3.75 -9.95
CA GLU A 69 2.48 -3.80 -11.28
C GLU A 69 1.89 -2.78 -12.26
N LEU A 70 0.67 -2.31 -11.98
CA LEU A 70 -0.10 -1.40 -12.84
C LEU A 70 0.04 0.08 -12.46
N VAL A 71 0.96 0.41 -11.55
CA VAL A 71 1.19 1.77 -11.07
C VAL A 71 2.65 2.18 -11.19
N THR A 72 2.92 3.48 -11.25
CA THR A 72 4.28 4.03 -11.27
C THR A 72 4.54 4.82 -10.00
N PHE A 73 5.68 4.58 -9.36
CA PHE A 73 6.12 5.23 -8.13
C PHE A 73 7.65 5.26 -8.06
N ASP A 74 8.18 6.07 -7.14
CA ASP A 74 9.61 6.09 -6.82
C ASP A 74 10.01 4.75 -6.17
N THR A 75 11.07 4.10 -6.68
CA THR A 75 11.55 2.79 -6.20
C THR A 75 11.82 2.73 -4.70
N ARG A 76 12.16 3.87 -4.06
CA ARG A 76 12.30 3.96 -2.60
C ARG A 76 11.01 3.64 -1.85
N LEU A 77 9.86 3.73 -2.52
CA LEU A 77 8.53 3.46 -2.00
C LEU A 77 8.02 2.05 -2.35
N GLU A 78 8.84 1.21 -2.96
CA GLU A 78 8.42 -0.13 -3.42
C GLU A 78 7.78 -0.96 -2.31
N ALA A 79 8.37 -0.98 -1.12
CA ALA A 79 7.82 -1.71 0.01
C ALA A 79 6.44 -1.18 0.45
N ILE A 80 6.19 0.13 0.31
CA ILE A 80 4.88 0.76 0.59
C ILE A 80 3.87 0.30 -0.45
N PHE A 81 4.16 0.47 -1.74
CA PHE A 81 3.19 0.13 -2.79
C PHE A 81 2.91 -1.36 -2.85
N LYS A 82 3.92 -2.22 -2.65
CA LYS A 82 3.70 -3.66 -2.49
C LYS A 82 2.89 -3.98 -1.24
N ASN A 83 3.15 -3.29 -0.12
CA ASN A 83 2.29 -3.44 1.04
C ASN A 83 0.86 -3.05 0.72
N LEU A 84 0.59 -1.98 -0.01
CA LEU A 84 -0.78 -1.53 -0.26
C LEU A 84 -1.52 -2.35 -1.33
N LEU A 85 -0.82 -2.82 -2.38
CA LEU A 85 -1.44 -3.25 -3.63
C LEU A 85 -1.08 -4.68 -4.10
N ALA A 86 0.00 -5.29 -3.61
CA ALA A 86 0.49 -6.58 -4.15
C ALA A 86 -0.41 -7.79 -3.85
N THR A 87 -1.51 -7.59 -3.11
CA THR A 87 -2.52 -8.61 -2.83
C THR A 87 -3.83 -8.34 -3.56
N THR A 88 -3.83 -7.43 -4.54
CA THR A 88 -5.01 -7.06 -5.32
C THR A 88 -4.76 -7.34 -6.80
N ALA A 89 -5.61 -8.17 -7.41
CA ALA A 89 -5.59 -8.46 -8.84
C ALA A 89 -6.64 -7.61 -9.58
N ILE A 90 -6.29 -7.11 -10.77
CA ILE A 90 -7.18 -6.31 -11.61
C ILE A 90 -7.63 -7.16 -12.80
N PHE A 91 -8.93 -7.08 -13.11
CA PHE A 91 -9.56 -7.81 -14.21
C PHE A 91 -10.34 -6.84 -15.11
N ASP A 92 -10.34 -7.11 -16.41
CA ASP A 92 -11.29 -6.59 -17.39
C ASP A 92 -12.54 -7.49 -17.40
N THR A 93 -13.68 -6.90 -17.77
CA THR A 93 -14.98 -7.57 -17.84
C THR A 93 -15.18 -8.42 -19.08
#